data_AF-A0A3B9ZRC8-F1
#
_entry.id   AF-A0A3B9ZRC8-F1
#
_cell.length_a   1.000
_cell.length_b   1.000
_cell.length_c   1.000
_cell.angle_alpha   90.00
_cell.angle_beta   90.00
_cell.angle_gamma   90.00
#
_symmetry.space_group_name_H-M   'P 1'
#
loop_
_entity.id
_entity.type
_entity.pdbx_description
1 polymer ?
#
loop_
_entity_poly.entity_id
_entity_poly.type
_entity_poly.pdbx_seq_one_letter_code
_entity_poly.pdbx_strand_id
1 'polypeptide(L)'
;YISSDVATICTGMAASMGAVLLTAGTKGKRSALKHSRIMIHQPMGGAQGQASDIEITAREIMKLKKELYDIIANHSGKTYKQVEKDADRDYWMTST
;
A
#
# COMPACT_ATOMS: atom_id res chain seq x y z
N TYR A 1 6.70 -10.27 14.29
CA TYR A 1 5.82 -11.43 14.56
C TYR A 1 6.56 -12.73 14.26
N ILE A 2 7.23 -12.86 13.11
CA ILE A 2 8.25 -13.90 12.89
C ILE A 2 9.66 -13.31 13.05
N SER A 3 10.64 -14.15 13.41
CA SER A 3 12.05 -13.76 13.56
C SER A 3 12.85 -13.88 12.26
N SER A 4 12.38 -14.71 11.33
CA SER A 4 13.03 -14.91 10.03
C SER A 4 12.86 -13.69 9.12
N ASP A 5 13.91 -13.37 8.37
CA ASP A 5 13.83 -12.40 7.29
C ASP A 5 12.91 -12.88 6.17
N VAL A 6 12.10 -11.98 5.65
CA VAL A 6 11.19 -12.25 4.52
C VAL A 6 11.71 -11.56 3.28
N ALA A 7 12.10 -12.37 2.28
CA ALA A 7 12.35 -11.88 0.94
C ALA A 7 11.02 -11.76 0.19
N THR A 8 10.79 -10.61 -0.44
CA THR A 8 9.60 -10.35 -1.27
C THR A 8 10.03 -10.14 -2.71
N ILE A 9 9.44 -10.91 -3.62
CA ILE A 9 9.78 -10.89 -5.05
C ILE A 9 8.51 -10.62 -5.85
N CYS A 10 8.47 -9.50 -6.56
CA CYS A 10 7.41 -9.23 -7.52
C CYS A 10 7.71 -9.92 -8.85
N THR A 11 6.84 -10.84 -9.25
CA THR A 11 6.86 -11.52 -10.55
C THR A 11 5.61 -11.15 -11.33
N GLY A 12 5.71 -10.14 -12.18
CA GLY A 12 4.59 -9.66 -13.00
C GLY A 12 3.91 -8.42 -12.42
N MET A 13 3.14 -8.54 -11.34
CA MET A 13 2.46 -7.39 -10.75
C MET A 13 2.26 -7.47 -9.24
N ALA A 14 2.53 -6.36 -8.54
CA ALA A 14 2.18 -6.13 -7.15
C ALA A 14 1.34 -4.86 -7.05
N ALA A 15 0.02 -5.00 -7.06
CA ALA A 15 -0.93 -3.88 -7.06
C ALA A 15 -1.70 -3.80 -5.75
N SER A 16 -2.03 -2.58 -5.31
CA SER A 16 -2.80 -2.32 -4.10
C SER A 16 -2.14 -2.98 -2.88
N MET A 17 -2.85 -3.80 -2.11
CA MET A 17 -2.30 -4.55 -0.98
C MET A 17 -1.08 -5.43 -1.35
N GLY A 18 -0.97 -5.87 -2.60
CA GLY A 18 0.24 -6.56 -3.08
C GLY A 18 1.49 -5.69 -3.01
N ALA A 19 1.37 -4.38 -3.31
CA ALA A 19 2.47 -3.43 -3.17
C ALA A 19 2.84 -3.18 -1.70
N VAL A 20 1.85 -3.16 -0.80
CA VAL A 20 2.05 -3.05 0.66
C VAL A 20 2.87 -4.24 1.17
N LEU A 21 2.49 -5.46 0.79
CA LEU A 21 3.25 -6.67 1.16
C LEU A 21 4.65 -6.68 0.54
N LEU A 22 4.79 -6.29 -0.73
CA LEU A 22 6.08 -6.20 -1.40
C LEU A 22 7.04 -5.25 -0.66
N THR A 23 6.58 -4.05 -0.31
CA THR A 23 7.42 -3.06 0.38
C THR A 23 7.74 -3.47 1.82
N ALA A 24 6.88 -4.25 2.48
CA ALA A 24 7.05 -4.70 3.85
C ALA A 24 8.15 -5.77 4.06
N GLY A 25 8.68 -6.36 2.97
CA GLY A 25 9.80 -7.30 3.04
C GLY A 25 11.06 -6.71 3.68
N THR A 26 11.97 -7.57 4.15
CA THR A 26 13.22 -7.15 4.80
C THR A 26 14.00 -6.19 3.88
N LYS A 27 14.47 -5.06 4.41
CA LYS A 27 15.26 -4.08 3.66
C LYS A 27 16.48 -4.77 3.00
N GLY A 28 16.67 -4.55 1.70
CA GLY A 28 17.71 -5.22 0.91
C GLY A 28 17.33 -6.60 0.36
N LYS A 29 16.19 -7.17 0.76
CA LYS A 29 15.65 -8.45 0.28
C LYS A 29 14.32 -8.31 -0.48
N ARG A 30 14.04 -7.10 -0.96
CA ARG A 30 12.87 -6.77 -1.79
C ARG A 30 13.33 -6.65 -3.22
N SER A 31 12.76 -7.42 -4.13
CA SER A 31 13.12 -7.41 -5.55
C SER A 31 11.89 -7.47 -6.44
N ALA A 32 12.08 -7.06 -7.70
CA ALA A 32 11.06 -7.14 -8.73
C ALA A 32 11.74 -7.51 -10.05
N LEU A 33 11.13 -8.42 -10.82
CA LEU A 33 11.67 -8.79 -12.13
C LEU A 33 11.52 -7.61 -13.11
N LYS A 34 12.37 -7.56 -14.14
CA LYS A 34 12.50 -6.46 -15.13
C LYS A 34 11.19 -5.89 -15.69
N HIS A 35 10.18 -6.74 -15.89
CA HIS A 35 8.89 -6.35 -16.48
C HIS A 35 7.77 -6.23 -15.46
N SER A 36 8.11 -6.22 -14.17
CA SER A 36 7.12 -6.15 -13.11
C SER A 36 6.54 -4.76 -12.99
N ARG A 37 5.25 -4.71 -12.64
CA ARG A 37 4.51 -3.49 -12.37
C ARG A 37 4.16 -3.42 -10.90
N ILE A 38 4.34 -2.25 -10.30
CA ILE A 38 3.90 -1.96 -8.95
C ILE A 38 2.84 -0.86 -9.06
N MET A 39 1.73 -1.03 -8.34
CA MET A 39 0.68 -0.01 -8.29
C MET A 39 0.27 0.24 -6.85
N ILE A 40 0.23 1.51 -6.46
CA ILE A 40 -0.36 1.96 -5.20
C ILE A 40 -1.54 2.88 -5.51
N HIS A 41 -2.57 2.77 -4.66
CA HIS A 41 -3.72 3.65 -4.68
C HIS A 41 -4.37 3.68 -3.28
N GLN A 42 -5.28 4.62 -3.07
CA GLN A 42 -6.07 4.67 -1.85
C GLN A 42 -6.95 3.43 -1.70
N PRO A 43 -7.27 3.01 -0.47
CA PRO A 43 -8.22 1.92 -0.26
C PRO A 43 -9.58 2.31 -0.82
N MET A 44 -10.25 1.34 -1.44
CA MET A 44 -11.62 1.48 -1.93
C MET A 44 -12.58 0.88 -0.91
N GLY A 45 -13.72 1.54 -0.71
CA GLY A 45 -14.79 1.07 0.16
C GLY A 45 -16.12 1.68 -0.25
N GLY A 46 -17.19 1.18 0.36
CA GLY A 46 -18.55 1.69 0.19
C GLY A 46 -19.28 1.64 1.52
N ALA A 47 -20.28 2.50 1.69
CA ALA A 47 -21.10 2.56 2.88
C ALA A 47 -22.57 2.71 2.50
N GLN A 48 -23.45 2.03 3.24
CA GLN A 48 -24.90 2.09 3.09
C GLN A 48 -25.54 1.85 4.45
N GLY A 49 -26.71 2.45 4.71
CA GLY A 49 -27.43 2.28 5.97
C GLY A 49 -27.89 3.60 6.56
N GLN A 50 -28.05 3.63 7.87
CA GLN A 50 -28.37 4.87 8.58
C GLN A 50 -27.19 5.85 8.51
N ALA A 51 -27.46 7.14 8.74
CA ALA A 51 -26.42 8.17 8.72
C ALA A 51 -25.23 7.82 9.64
N SER A 52 -25.50 7.26 10.82
CA SER A 52 -24.46 6.83 11.76
C SER A 52 -23.60 5.67 11.22
N ASP A 53 -24.18 4.70 10.53
CA ASP A 53 -23.45 3.58 9.94
C ASP A 53 -22.53 4.05 8.81
N ILE A 54 -23.04 4.97 7.99
CA ILE A 54 -22.26 5.62 6.92
C ILE A 54 -21.08 6.38 7.52
N GLU A 55 -21.30 7.15 8.58
CA GLU A 55 -20.24 7.91 9.25
C GLU A 55 -19.17 7.00 9.86
N ILE A 56 -19.56 5.93 10.56
CA ILE A 56 -18.63 4.95 11.15
C ILE A 56 -17.76 4.33 10.06
N THR A 57 -18.37 3.89 8.96
CA THR A 57 -17.65 3.24 7.85
C THR A 57 -16.70 4.21 7.16
N ALA A 58 -17.13 5.45 6.92
CA ALA A 58 -16.28 6.48 6.34
C ALA A 58 -15.06 6.79 7.21
N ARG A 59 -15.23 6.87 8.54
CA ARG A 59 -14.12 7.06 9.48
C ARG A 59 -13.13 5.90 9.44
N GLU A 60 -13.62 4.65 9.35
CA GLU A 60 -12.74 3.48 9.29
C GLU A 60 -11.95 3.42 7.97
N ILE A 61 -12.56 3.79 6.84
CA ILE A 61 -11.85 3.91 5.55
C ILE A 61 -10.73 4.95 5.65
N MET A 62 -11.00 6.10 6.28
CA MET A 62 -9.99 7.15 6.46
C MET A 62 -8.85 6.70 7.38
N LYS A 63 -9.17 5.95 8.45
CA LYS A 63 -8.16 5.37 9.34
C LYS A 63 -7.29 4.35 8.61
N LEU A 64 -7.89 3.41 7.89
CA LEU A 64 -7.19 2.43 7.08
C LEU A 64 -6.28 3.09 6.03
N LYS A 65 -6.78 4.13 5.34
CA LYS A 65 -5.99 4.91 4.37
C LYS A 65 -4.71 5.45 5.02
N LYS A 66 -4.84 6.10 6.18
CA LYS A 66 -3.70 6.65 6.91
C LYS A 66 -2.71 5.55 7.31
N GLU A 67 -3.19 4.44 7.87
CA GLU A 67 -2.34 3.32 8.31
C GLU A 67 -1.55 2.70 7.14
N LEU A 68 -2.20 2.46 5.99
CA LEU A 68 -1.53 1.93 4.80
C LEU A 68 -0.46 2.90 4.28
N TYR A 69 -0.72 4.20 4.33
CA TYR A 69 0.24 5.22 3.90
C TYR A 69 1.43 5.32 4.86
N ASP A 70 1.20 5.26 6.16
CA ASP A 70 2.25 5.19 7.17
C ASP A 70 3.13 3.93 6.97
N ILE A 71 2.53 2.77 6.67
CA ILE A 71 3.28 1.53 6.37
C ILE A 71 4.17 1.72 5.13
N ILE A 72 3.61 2.20 4.01
CA ILE A 72 4.39 2.40 2.79
C ILE A 72 5.51 3.43 3.04
N ALA A 73 5.23 4.53 3.72
CA ALA A 73 6.22 5.57 4.04
C ALA A 73 7.38 4.98 4.87
N ASN A 74 7.06 4.27 5.95
CA ASN A 74 8.04 3.63 6.84
C ASN A 74 8.97 2.66 6.10
N HIS A 75 8.41 1.83 5.21
CA HIS A 75 9.20 0.82 4.49
C HIS A 75 9.93 1.38 3.26
N SER A 76 9.36 2.38 2.57
CA SER A 76 9.95 2.96 1.35
C SER A 76 10.99 4.04 1.61
N GLY A 77 10.97 4.67 2.79
CA GLY A 77 11.77 5.87 3.11
C GLY A 77 11.25 7.16 2.47
N LYS A 78 10.05 7.13 1.86
CA LYS A 78 9.34 8.32 1.40
C LYS A 78 8.60 8.98 2.56
N THR A 79 8.31 10.27 2.44
CA THR A 79 7.48 10.97 3.42
C THR A 79 6.02 10.56 3.25
N TYR A 80 5.23 10.58 4.33
CA TYR A 80 3.79 10.35 4.27
C TYR A 80 3.11 11.22 3.20
N LYS A 81 3.45 12.52 3.13
CA LYS A 81 2.89 13.45 2.14
C LYS A 81 3.18 13.03 0.69
N GLN A 82 4.35 12.44 0.43
CA GLN A 82 4.68 11.94 -0.90
C GLN A 82 3.82 10.71 -1.24
N VAL A 83 3.72 9.75 -0.30
CA VAL A 83 2.88 8.55 -0.48
C VAL A 83 1.42 8.93 -0.67
N GLU A 84 0.91 9.89 0.12
CA GLU A 84 -0.46 10.38 0.01
C GLU A 84 -0.76 10.98 -1.36
N LYS A 85 0.17 11.80 -1.88
CA LYS A 85 0.06 12.39 -3.21
C LYS A 85 0.11 11.32 -4.30
N ASP A 86 1.03 10.38 -4.20
CA ASP A 86 1.22 9.34 -5.22
C ASP A 86 0.02 8.39 -5.24
N ALA A 87 -0.48 7.96 -4.08
CA ALA A 87 -1.58 7.00 -3.98
C ALA A 87 -3.00 7.61 -4.08
N ASP A 88 -3.17 8.92 -4.28
CA ASP A 88 -4.53 9.50 -4.40
C ASP A 88 -5.31 8.92 -5.60
N ARG A 89 -4.60 8.51 -6.65
CA ARG A 89 -5.12 7.74 -7.78
C ARG A 89 -4.20 6.57 -8.07
N ASP A 90 -4.57 5.75 -9.04
CA ASP A 90 -3.74 4.64 -9.49
C ASP A 90 -2.37 5.17 -9.96
N TYR A 91 -1.34 4.89 -9.16
CA TYR A 91 0.03 5.27 -9.47
C TYR A 91 0.85 4.05 -9.84
N TRP A 92 1.20 3.98 -11.12
CA TRP A 92 1.89 2.86 -11.74
C TRP A 92 3.39 3.12 -11.81
N MET A 93 4.16 2.11 -11.41
CA MET A 93 5.62 2.10 -11.44
C MET A 93 6.13 0.83 -12.15
N THR A 94 7.29 0.95 -12.78
CA THR A 94 8.09 -0.17 -13.29
C THR A 94 9.23 -0.50 -12.34
N SER A 95 9.78 -1.71 -12.42
CA SER A 95 10.94 -2.12 -11.59
C SER A 95 12.25 -1.42 -11.97
N THR A 96 12.31 -0.81 -13.15
CA THR A 96 13.44 -0.09 -13.73
C THR A 96 13.07 1.35 -13.93
#